data_AF-A0A0E3WFT6-F1
#
_entry.id   AF-A0A0E3WFT6-F1
#
_cell.length_a   1.000
_cell.length_b   1.000
_cell.length_c   1.000
_cell.angle_alpha   90.00
_cell.angle_beta   90.00
_cell.angle_gamma   90.00
#
_symmetry.space_group_name_H-M   'P 1'
#
loop_
_entity.id
_entity.type
_entity.pdbx_description
1 polymer ?
#
loop_
_entity_poly.entity_id
_entity_poly.type
_entity_poly.pdbx_seq_one_letter_code
_entity_poly.pdbx_strand_id
1 'polypeptide(L)'
;MRFEEVYRSVQGIVHKTRREYYIKLWDKSDWDQEGMIILHQLLQQEPGIEKEAIRLYTYFKVKFRNYVKDKEKENVMRFEEVYRSVQGIVHKTRREYYIKLWDKSDWDQEGMIILHQLLQQEPGIEKEAIRLYTYFKVKFRNYVKDKVRRQESQKRKFDRMNHEDITELSHLVAEDGLLSDEKVLLQDMLESYRNTLGPSDQIKYQSLISGQRFKGRSKMLQELKVHLSDFQD
;
A
#
# COMPACT_ATOMS: atom_id res chain seq x y z
N MET A 1 45.34 25.10 6.86
CA MET A 1 44.47 24.55 5.80
C MET A 1 43.19 25.36 5.81
N ARG A 2 42.69 25.80 4.65
CA ARG A 2 41.47 26.61 4.59
C ARG A 2 40.27 25.68 4.85
N PHE A 3 39.27 26.11 5.62
CA PHE A 3 38.11 25.27 5.98
C PHE A 3 37.44 24.62 4.75
N GLU A 4 37.32 25.36 3.66
CA GLU A 4 36.76 24.86 2.39
C GLU A 4 37.56 23.70 1.79
N GLU A 5 38.89 23.70 1.92
CA GLU A 5 39.75 22.62 1.45
C GLU A 5 39.53 21.35 2.27
N VAL A 6 39.42 21.50 3.59
CA VAL A 6 39.08 20.40 4.52
C VAL A 6 37.71 19.83 4.15
N TYR A 7 36.72 20.68 3.90
CA TYR A 7 35.38 20.24 3.52
C TYR A 7 35.35 19.49 2.19
N ARG A 8 36.08 19.96 1.17
CA ARG A 8 36.17 19.25 -0.13
C ARG A 8 36.67 17.82 0.02
N SER A 9 37.54 17.54 1.01
CA SER A 9 38.05 16.18 1.27
C SER A 9 36.96 15.22 1.78
N VAL A 10 35.92 15.74 2.46
CA VAL A 10 34.84 14.95 3.06
C VAL A 10 33.48 15.14 2.36
N GLN A 11 33.34 16.10 1.45
CA GLN A 11 32.07 16.42 0.76
C GLN A 11 31.47 15.22 0.02
N GLY A 12 32.32 14.30 -0.48
CA GLY A 12 31.84 13.06 -1.11
C GLY A 12 30.98 12.20 -0.17
N ILE A 13 31.20 12.27 1.15
CA ILE A 13 30.36 11.62 2.16
C ILE A 13 28.96 12.26 2.18
N VAL A 14 28.88 13.58 2.20
CA VAL A 14 27.61 14.32 2.20
C VAL A 14 26.78 13.94 0.98
N HIS A 15 27.40 13.98 -0.21
CA HIS A 15 26.72 13.65 -1.47
C HIS A 15 26.34 12.18 -1.58
N LYS A 16 27.14 11.27 -1.02
CA LYS A 16 26.76 9.86 -0.91
C LYS A 16 25.57 9.68 0.03
N THR A 17 25.60 10.31 1.20
CA THR A 17 24.54 10.19 2.22
C THR A 17 23.22 10.77 1.70
N ARG A 18 23.25 11.89 0.96
CA ARG A 18 22.08 12.45 0.27
C ARG A 18 21.40 11.48 -0.70
N ARG A 19 22.15 10.54 -1.30
CA ARG A 19 21.58 9.51 -2.17
C ARG A 19 20.99 8.34 -1.39
N GLU A 20 21.46 8.12 -0.17
CA GLU A 20 21.03 7.02 0.70
C GLU A 20 19.79 7.41 1.54
N TYR A 21 19.63 8.69 1.88
CA TYR A 21 18.60 9.18 2.81
C TYR A 21 17.77 10.31 2.21
N TYR A 22 16.49 10.39 2.60
CA TYR A 22 15.60 11.47 2.21
C TYR A 22 15.22 12.32 3.42
N ILE A 23 15.63 13.59 3.42
CA ILE A 23 15.21 14.57 4.42
C ILE A 23 14.25 15.55 3.75
N LYS A 24 13.00 15.59 4.22
CA LYS A 24 11.96 16.44 3.64
C LYS A 24 12.38 17.91 3.73
N LEU A 25 12.19 18.65 2.63
CA LEU A 25 12.54 20.07 2.45
C LEU A 25 14.03 20.41 2.30
N TRP A 26 14.95 19.43 2.36
CA TRP A 26 16.36 19.71 2.09
C TRP A 26 16.66 19.67 0.59
N ASP A 27 17.18 20.78 0.08
CA ASP A 27 17.80 20.87 -1.23
C ASP A 27 19.30 20.54 -1.18
N LYS A 28 19.98 20.57 -2.34
CA LYS A 28 21.42 20.26 -2.39
C LYS A 28 22.25 21.17 -1.47
N SER A 29 21.90 22.45 -1.40
CA SER A 29 22.62 23.44 -0.61
C SER A 29 22.43 23.21 0.89
N ASP A 30 21.25 22.79 1.33
CA ASP A 30 20.99 22.43 2.73
C ASP A 30 21.91 21.28 3.19
N TRP A 31 22.02 20.22 2.37
CA TRP A 31 22.94 19.11 2.64
C TRP A 31 24.40 19.57 2.78
N ASP A 32 24.84 20.44 1.88
CA ASP A 32 26.21 20.96 1.90
C ASP A 32 26.45 21.85 3.14
N GLN A 33 25.51 22.75 3.46
CA GLN A 33 25.56 23.63 4.64
C GLN A 33 25.61 22.83 5.95
N GLU A 34 24.73 21.85 6.12
CA GLU A 34 24.69 20.97 7.29
C GLU A 34 25.97 20.15 7.42
N GLY A 35 26.51 19.68 6.29
CA GLY A 35 27.83 19.05 6.26
C GLY A 35 28.94 19.98 6.74
N MET A 36 28.92 21.25 6.34
CA MET A 36 29.88 22.24 6.82
C MET A 36 29.73 22.52 8.31
N ILE A 37 28.51 22.66 8.82
CA ILE A 37 28.24 22.88 10.25
C ILE A 37 28.78 21.71 11.07
N ILE A 38 28.51 20.47 10.68
CA ILE A 38 28.98 19.27 11.38
C ILE A 38 30.51 19.18 11.34
N LEU A 39 31.13 19.51 10.21
CA LEU A 39 32.59 19.55 10.10
C LEU A 39 33.17 20.62 11.03
N HIS A 40 32.59 21.82 11.02
CA HIS A 40 33.03 22.92 11.88
C HIS A 40 32.95 22.52 13.37
N GLN A 41 31.84 21.93 13.80
CA GLN A 41 31.68 21.42 15.16
C GLN A 41 32.70 20.32 15.49
N LEU A 42 33.04 19.44 14.54
CA LEU A 42 34.06 18.41 14.74
C LEU A 42 35.45 19.03 14.94
N LEU A 43 35.82 20.03 14.14
CA LEU A 43 37.11 20.72 14.27
C LEU A 43 37.23 21.53 15.57
N GLN A 44 36.10 22.05 16.09
CA GLN A 44 36.07 22.68 17.41
C GLN A 44 36.25 21.68 18.56
N GLN A 45 35.72 20.46 18.41
CA GLN A 45 35.82 19.41 19.43
C GLN A 45 37.16 18.70 19.43
N GLU A 46 37.74 18.43 18.25
CA GLU A 46 39.05 17.80 18.09
C GLU A 46 39.96 18.68 17.20
N PRO A 47 40.58 19.73 17.77
CA PRO A 47 41.51 20.58 17.02
C PRO A 47 42.71 19.77 16.51
N GLY A 48 43.06 19.92 15.23
CA GLY A 48 44.20 19.25 14.61
C GLY A 48 43.86 17.97 13.84
N ILE A 49 42.63 17.45 13.98
CA ILE A 49 42.15 16.28 13.23
C ILE A 49 42.19 16.51 11.71
N GLU A 50 42.14 17.77 11.26
CA GLU A 50 42.27 18.13 9.85
C GLU A 50 43.61 17.74 9.20
N LYS A 51 44.64 17.45 10.02
CA LYS A 51 45.93 16.94 9.56
C LYS A 51 45.92 15.42 9.36
N GLU A 52 44.98 14.71 9.98
CA GLU A 52 44.83 13.26 9.94
C GLU A 52 43.67 12.84 9.02
N ALA A 53 43.91 12.82 7.70
CA ALA A 53 42.87 12.63 6.68
C ALA A 53 41.98 11.39 6.92
N ILE A 54 42.56 10.24 7.28
CA ILE A 54 41.81 9.00 7.53
C ILE A 54 40.89 9.14 8.75
N ARG A 55 41.40 9.76 9.81
CA ARG A 55 40.68 9.94 11.06
C ARG A 55 39.56 10.96 10.90
N LEU A 56 39.84 12.10 10.27
CA LEU A 56 38.84 13.10 9.90
C LEU A 56 37.72 12.47 9.07
N TYR A 57 38.05 11.73 8.01
CA TYR A 57 37.07 11.09 7.14
C TYR A 57 36.18 10.13 7.92
N THR A 58 36.76 9.29 8.78
CA THR A 58 36.03 8.29 9.55
C THR A 58 35.08 8.94 10.56
N TYR A 59 35.57 9.90 11.33
CA TYR A 59 34.79 10.61 12.33
C TYR A 59 33.67 11.42 11.69
N PHE A 60 33.98 12.19 10.65
CA PHE A 60 32.98 12.97 9.93
C PHE A 60 31.91 12.05 9.33
N LYS A 61 32.30 10.93 8.70
CA LYS A 61 31.35 9.96 8.13
C LYS A 61 30.38 9.43 9.17
N VAL A 62 30.88 8.99 10.33
CA VAL A 62 30.04 8.45 11.39
C VAL A 62 29.11 9.53 11.94
N LYS A 63 29.67 10.70 12.28
CA LYS A 63 28.92 11.82 12.89
C LYS A 63 27.84 12.35 11.95
N PHE A 64 28.18 12.59 10.69
CA PHE A 64 27.23 13.09 9.68
C PHE A 64 26.13 12.07 9.39
N ARG A 65 26.48 10.78 9.25
CA ARG A 65 25.47 9.73 9.01
C ARG A 65 24.52 9.57 10.19
N ASN A 66 25.01 9.62 11.43
CA ASN A 66 24.14 9.55 12.60
C ASN A 66 23.22 10.76 12.70
N TYR A 67 23.75 11.96 12.47
CA TYR A 67 22.95 13.19 12.43
C TYR A 67 21.80 13.12 11.42
N VAL A 68 22.08 12.65 10.20
CA VAL A 68 21.05 12.47 9.17
C VAL A 68 20.01 11.45 9.57
N LYS A 69 20.41 10.31 10.16
CA LYS A 69 19.47 9.30 10.68
C LYS A 69 18.56 9.87 11.77
N ASP A 70 19.12 10.66 12.68
CA ASP A 70 18.36 11.29 13.75
C ASP A 70 17.35 12.29 13.18
N LYS A 71 17.74 13.08 12.17
CA LYS A 71 16.86 14.01 11.45
C LYS A 71 15.76 13.30 10.67
N GLU A 72 16.07 12.19 10.02
CA GLU A 72 15.07 11.37 9.33
C GLU A 72 14.05 10.82 10.34
N LYS A 73 14.53 10.27 11.46
CA LYS A 73 13.68 9.77 12.54
C LYS A 73 12.81 10.86 13.14
N GLU A 74 13.35 12.06 13.36
CA GLU A 74 12.60 13.24 13.82
C GLU A 74 11.46 13.58 12.85
N ASN A 75 11.72 13.57 11.54
CA ASN A 75 10.69 13.81 10.53
C ASN A 75 9.59 12.74 10.54
N VAL A 76 9.96 11.47 10.69
CA VAL A 76 9.00 10.36 10.80
C VAL A 76 8.13 10.52 12.05
N MET A 77 8.73 10.78 13.21
CA MET A 77 7.99 10.99 14.47
C MET A 77 7.04 12.19 14.36
N ARG A 78 7.50 13.30 13.77
CA ARG A 78 6.66 14.48 13.54
C ARG A 78 5.48 14.16 12.61
N PHE A 79 5.68 13.36 11.57
CA PHE A 79 4.60 12.93 10.69
C PHE A 79 3.56 12.08 11.44
N GLU A 80 4.01 11.12 12.27
CA GLU A 80 3.11 10.29 13.07
C GLU A 80 2.29 11.11 14.08
N GLU A 81 2.87 12.15 14.67
CA GLU A 81 2.16 13.08 15.55
C GLU A 81 1.07 13.85 14.80
N VAL A 82 1.40 14.37 13.63
CA VAL A 82 0.44 15.06 12.76
C VAL A 82 -0.68 14.09 12.34
N TYR A 83 -0.34 12.85 11.98
CA TYR A 83 -1.34 11.83 11.65
C TYR A 83 -2.25 11.52 12.84
N ARG A 84 -1.70 11.34 14.04
CA ARG A 84 -2.49 11.10 15.26
C ARG A 84 -3.55 12.19 15.49
N SER A 85 -3.25 13.45 15.14
CA SER A 85 -4.22 14.55 15.26
C SER A 85 -5.44 14.42 14.35
N VAL A 86 -5.29 13.76 13.19
CA VAL A 86 -6.36 13.60 12.19
C VAL A 86 -6.91 12.18 12.08
N GLN A 87 -6.25 11.19 12.71
CA GLN A 87 -6.60 9.77 12.62
C GLN A 87 -8.05 9.48 13.07
N GLY A 88 -8.60 10.29 13.97
CA GLY A 88 -10.01 10.19 14.36
C GLY A 88 -10.98 10.31 13.18
N ILE A 89 -10.63 11.07 12.14
CA ILE A 89 -11.40 11.18 10.90
C ILE A 89 -11.39 9.87 10.13
N VAL A 90 -10.23 9.23 10.01
CA VAL A 90 -10.06 7.94 9.32
C VAL A 90 -10.93 6.89 9.99
N HIS A 91 -10.80 6.74 11.31
CA HIS A 91 -11.59 5.77 12.09
C HIS A 91 -13.08 6.04 12.07
N LYS A 92 -13.49 7.31 12.07
CA LYS A 92 -14.91 7.67 11.91
C LYS A 92 -15.42 7.27 10.53
N THR A 93 -14.66 7.59 9.48
CA THR A 93 -15.03 7.28 8.09
C THR A 93 -15.08 5.77 7.84
N ARG A 94 -14.16 5.00 8.43
CA ARG A 94 -14.16 3.52 8.40
C ARG A 94 -15.44 2.91 8.97
N ARG A 95 -16.05 3.54 9.98
CA ARG A 95 -17.34 3.07 10.54
C ARG A 95 -18.53 3.41 9.64
N GLU A 96 -18.40 4.43 8.79
CA GLU A 96 -19.48 4.91 7.93
C GLU A 96 -19.48 4.22 6.55
N TYR A 97 -18.33 3.73 6.08
CA TYR A 97 -18.18 3.15 4.74
C TYR A 97 -17.53 1.77 4.81
N TYR A 98 -18.01 0.86 3.97
CA TYR A 98 -17.43 -0.47 3.78
C TYR A 98 -16.70 -0.54 2.43
N ILE A 99 -15.39 -0.82 2.48
CA ILE A 99 -14.56 -1.12 1.31
C ILE A 99 -14.13 -2.58 1.44
N LYS A 100 -14.38 -3.38 0.41
CA LYS A 100 -14.07 -4.80 0.40
C LYS A 100 -12.55 -4.97 0.52
N LEU A 101 -12.13 -5.97 1.32
CA LEU A 101 -10.74 -6.33 1.59
C LEU A 101 -9.92 -5.31 2.41
N TRP A 102 -10.50 -4.17 2.80
CA TRP A 102 -9.79 -3.22 3.68
C TRP A 102 -9.93 -3.61 5.14
N ASP A 103 -8.80 -3.88 5.78
CA ASP A 103 -8.67 -3.99 7.22
C ASP A 103 -8.35 -2.63 7.87
N LYS A 104 -8.25 -2.59 9.19
CA LYS A 104 -7.93 -1.35 9.91
C LYS A 104 -6.59 -0.74 9.48
N SER A 105 -5.58 -1.57 9.21
CA SER A 105 -4.26 -1.12 8.74
C SER A 105 -4.38 -0.46 7.37
N ASP A 106 -5.15 -1.02 6.43
CA ASP A 106 -5.36 -0.42 5.11
C ASP A 106 -5.98 0.98 5.21
N TRP A 107 -6.99 1.14 6.07
CA TRP A 107 -7.60 2.45 6.33
C TRP A 107 -6.57 3.45 6.88
N ASP A 108 -5.73 3.01 7.82
CA ASP A 108 -4.69 3.86 8.41
C ASP A 108 -3.59 4.21 7.39
N GLN A 109 -3.16 3.26 6.56
CA GLN A 109 -2.17 3.47 5.50
C GLN A 109 -2.68 4.48 4.46
N GLU A 110 -3.91 4.30 3.98
CA GLU A 110 -4.54 5.21 3.03
C GLU A 110 -4.72 6.62 3.63
N GLY A 111 -5.02 6.69 4.92
CA GLY A 111 -5.03 7.93 5.70
C GLY A 111 -3.67 8.62 5.70
N MET A 112 -2.60 7.89 5.97
CA MET A 112 -1.23 8.40 5.95
C MET A 112 -0.82 8.87 4.56
N ILE A 113 -1.13 8.11 3.50
CA ILE A 113 -0.80 8.48 2.12
C ILE A 113 -1.48 9.81 1.75
N ILE A 114 -2.76 9.97 2.07
CA ILE A 114 -3.50 11.21 1.78
C ILE A 114 -2.97 12.38 2.58
N LEU A 115 -2.63 12.17 3.85
CA LEU A 115 -2.00 13.20 4.67
C LEU A 115 -0.65 13.61 4.07
N HIS A 116 0.17 12.65 3.67
CA HIS A 116 1.46 12.92 3.05
C HIS A 116 1.31 13.75 1.77
N GLN A 117 0.38 13.37 0.89
CA GLN A 117 0.09 14.14 -0.33
C GLN A 117 -0.41 15.55 0.00
N LEU A 118 -1.25 15.72 1.02
CA LEU A 118 -1.71 17.04 1.47
C LEU A 118 -0.53 17.90 1.96
N LEU A 119 0.37 17.33 2.76
CA LEU A 119 1.56 18.02 3.26
C LEU A 119 2.64 18.29 2.19
N GLN A 120 2.55 17.64 1.03
CA GLN A 120 3.37 17.96 -0.14
C GLN A 120 2.76 19.11 -0.94
N GLN A 121 1.44 19.12 -1.09
CA GLN A 121 0.71 20.15 -1.83
C GLN A 121 0.65 21.49 -1.07
N GLU A 122 0.55 21.43 0.26
CA GLU A 122 0.47 22.61 1.11
C GLU A 122 1.46 22.51 2.28
N PRO A 123 2.75 22.82 2.03
CA PRO A 123 3.77 22.80 3.09
C PRO A 123 3.44 23.78 4.22
N GLY A 124 3.48 23.32 5.47
CA GLY A 124 3.24 24.16 6.64
C GLY A 124 1.81 24.12 7.18
N ILE A 125 0.86 23.48 6.50
CA ILE A 125 -0.51 23.31 7.01
C ILE A 125 -0.55 22.56 8.35
N GLU A 126 0.49 21.76 8.65
CA GLU A 126 0.60 21.03 9.92
C GLU A 126 0.73 21.94 11.14
N LYS A 127 1.07 23.22 10.95
CA LYS A 127 1.10 24.22 12.02
C LYS A 127 -0.28 24.78 12.36
N GLU A 128 -1.25 24.63 11.46
CA GLU A 128 -2.61 25.17 11.61
C GLU A 128 -3.64 24.04 11.76
N ALA A 129 -3.84 23.58 13.00
CA ALA A 129 -4.60 22.38 13.31
C ALA A 129 -6.02 22.34 12.73
N ILE A 130 -6.76 23.46 12.80
CA ILE A 130 -8.15 23.55 12.30
C ILE A 130 -8.19 23.38 10.78
N ARG A 131 -7.25 24.03 10.08
CA ARG A 131 -7.17 24.01 8.63
C ARG A 131 -6.74 22.64 8.14
N LEU A 132 -5.70 22.05 8.75
CA LEU A 132 -5.27 20.67 8.49
C LEU A 132 -6.45 19.71 8.62
N TYR A 133 -7.15 19.75 9.76
CA TYR A 133 -8.27 18.87 10.04
C TYR A 133 -9.37 18.98 8.98
N THR A 134 -9.72 20.21 8.59
CA THR A 134 -10.78 20.47 7.60
C THR A 134 -10.39 19.96 6.21
N TYR A 135 -9.18 20.29 5.75
CA TYR A 135 -8.69 19.89 4.44
C TYR A 135 -8.52 18.38 4.34
N PHE A 136 -7.89 17.78 5.35
CA PHE A 136 -7.72 16.33 5.43
C PHE A 136 -9.07 15.62 5.42
N LYS A 137 -10.04 16.09 6.24
CA LYS A 137 -11.39 15.52 6.27
C LYS A 137 -12.08 15.52 4.92
N VAL A 138 -12.01 16.63 4.20
CA VAL A 138 -12.62 16.75 2.87
C VAL A 138 -11.93 15.83 1.87
N LYS A 139 -10.59 15.86 1.78
CA LYS A 139 -9.83 15.01 0.85
C LYS A 139 -10.04 13.53 1.14
N PHE A 140 -9.91 13.11 2.39
CA PHE A 140 -10.03 11.70 2.78
C PHE A 140 -11.44 11.16 2.49
N ARG A 141 -12.50 11.91 2.84
CA ARG A 141 -13.86 11.47 2.54
C ARG A 141 -14.17 11.40 1.06
N ASN A 142 -13.67 12.34 0.26
CA ASN A 142 -13.85 12.30 -1.19
C ASN A 142 -13.15 11.08 -1.79
N TYR A 143 -11.93 10.81 -1.36
CA TYR A 143 -11.19 9.61 -1.78
C TYR A 143 -11.94 8.31 -1.47
N VAL A 144 -12.43 8.16 -0.24
CA VAL A 144 -13.20 6.98 0.18
C VAL A 144 -14.47 6.82 -0.66
N LYS A 145 -15.20 7.92 -0.89
CA LYS A 145 -16.38 7.90 -1.78
C LYS A 145 -16.00 7.46 -3.19
N ASP A 146 -14.87 7.88 -3.71
CA ASP A 146 -14.41 7.46 -5.04
C ASP A 146 -14.04 5.97 -5.08
N LYS A 147 -13.41 5.44 -4.02
CA LYS A 147 -13.17 4.00 -3.89
C LYS A 147 -14.47 3.20 -3.85
N VAL A 148 -15.45 3.64 -3.05
CA VAL A 148 -16.77 3.00 -2.98
C VAL A 148 -17.48 3.05 -4.34
N ARG A 149 -17.46 4.20 -5.04
CA ARG A 149 -18.04 4.32 -6.39
C ARG A 149 -17.37 3.38 -7.39
N ARG A 150 -16.04 3.25 -7.34
CA ARG A 150 -15.29 2.32 -8.20
C ARG A 150 -15.68 0.87 -7.90
N GLN A 151 -15.80 0.50 -6.63
CA GLN A 151 -16.26 -0.83 -6.21
C GLN A 151 -17.69 -1.11 -6.71
N GLU A 152 -18.63 -0.18 -6.52
CA GLU A 152 -20.01 -0.32 -7.00
C GLU A 152 -20.11 -0.33 -8.53
N SER A 153 -19.23 0.40 -9.22
CA SER A 153 -19.13 0.37 -10.67
C SER A 153 -18.63 -0.99 -11.17
N GLN A 154 -17.59 -1.54 -10.53
CA GLN A 154 -17.12 -2.90 -10.82
C GLN A 154 -18.20 -3.93 -10.57
N LYS A 155 -18.90 -3.87 -9.43
CA LYS A 155 -20.04 -4.75 -9.15
C LYS A 155 -21.10 -4.65 -10.24
N ARG A 156 -21.46 -3.44 -10.67
CA ARG A 156 -22.42 -3.25 -11.78
C ARG A 156 -21.93 -3.79 -13.12
N LYS A 157 -20.62 -3.83 -13.38
CA LYS A 157 -20.07 -4.49 -14.58
C LYS A 157 -20.23 -6.01 -14.49
N PHE A 158 -19.92 -6.59 -13.33
CA PHE A 158 -20.16 -8.01 -13.07
C PHE A 158 -21.64 -8.38 -13.12
N ASP A 159 -22.53 -7.56 -12.52
CA ASP A 159 -23.98 -7.77 -12.57
C ASP A 159 -24.56 -7.62 -14.00
N ARG A 160 -23.86 -6.91 -14.90
CA ARG A 160 -24.23 -6.73 -16.32
C ARG A 160 -23.59 -7.74 -17.26
N MET A 161 -22.55 -8.46 -16.84
CA MET A 161 -22.07 -9.61 -17.59
C MET A 161 -23.14 -10.70 -17.49
N ASN A 162 -23.67 -11.13 -18.62
CA ASN A 162 -24.51 -12.31 -18.68
C ASN A 162 -23.75 -13.44 -17.96
N HIS A 163 -24.44 -14.18 -17.08
CA HIS A 163 -23.86 -15.26 -16.26
C HIS A 163 -23.18 -16.40 -17.08
N GLU A 164 -23.14 -16.29 -18.39
CA GLU A 164 -22.55 -17.26 -19.32
C GLU A 164 -21.02 -17.12 -19.44
N ASP A 165 -20.44 -15.95 -19.13
CA ASP A 165 -19.00 -15.68 -19.35
C ASP A 165 -18.14 -15.70 -18.07
N ILE A 166 -18.64 -16.28 -16.97
CA ILE A 166 -17.81 -16.48 -15.76
C ILE A 166 -16.75 -17.57 -15.99
N THR A 167 -16.99 -18.49 -16.93
CA THR A 167 -16.03 -19.55 -17.30
C THR A 167 -14.77 -18.97 -17.98
N GLU A 168 -14.91 -17.91 -18.80
CA GLU A 168 -13.76 -17.30 -19.50
C GLU A 168 -12.97 -16.32 -18.60
N LEU A 169 -13.61 -15.67 -17.62
CA LEU A 169 -12.91 -14.79 -16.66
C LEU A 169 -12.38 -15.52 -15.40
N SER A 170 -12.57 -16.83 -15.29
CA SER A 170 -12.09 -17.63 -14.16
C SER A 170 -10.57 -17.52 -13.95
N HIS A 171 -9.79 -17.15 -14.97
CA HIS A 171 -8.35 -16.90 -14.85
C HIS A 171 -8.00 -15.61 -14.09
N LEU A 172 -8.90 -14.62 -14.02
CA LEU A 172 -8.67 -13.36 -13.29
C LEU A 172 -9.13 -13.44 -11.83
N VAL A 173 -9.92 -14.45 -11.47
CA VAL A 173 -10.40 -14.73 -10.10
C VAL A 173 -9.47 -15.74 -9.40
N ALA A 174 -8.57 -16.39 -10.14
CA ALA A 174 -7.68 -17.45 -9.66
C ALA A 174 -6.52 -16.99 -8.77
N GLU A 175 -6.55 -15.78 -8.21
CA GLU A 175 -5.61 -15.38 -7.14
C GLU A 175 -6.20 -15.57 -5.73
N ASP A 176 -7.48 -15.96 -5.59
CA ASP A 176 -8.11 -16.12 -4.28
C ASP A 176 -8.80 -17.49 -4.16
N GLY A 177 -7.99 -18.53 -3.85
CA GLY A 177 -8.46 -19.65 -3.02
C GLY A 177 -8.56 -21.06 -3.60
N LEU A 178 -8.32 -21.31 -4.89
CA LEU A 178 -8.27 -22.68 -5.46
C LEU A 178 -6.92 -22.89 -6.17
N LEU A 179 -6.18 -23.94 -5.81
CA LEU A 179 -4.93 -24.28 -6.51
C LEU A 179 -5.23 -24.69 -7.96
N SER A 180 -4.31 -24.42 -8.89
CA SER A 180 -4.50 -24.72 -10.32
C SER A 180 -4.84 -26.19 -10.57
N ASP A 181 -4.30 -27.10 -9.75
CA ASP A 181 -4.50 -28.54 -9.88
C ASP A 181 -5.88 -28.99 -9.38
N GLU A 182 -6.38 -28.35 -8.32
CA GLU A 182 -7.74 -28.56 -7.80
C GLU A 182 -8.80 -28.10 -8.82
N LYS A 183 -8.51 -27.04 -9.57
CA LYS A 183 -9.40 -26.55 -10.63
C LYS A 183 -9.55 -27.55 -11.78
N VAL A 184 -8.46 -28.21 -12.19
CA VAL A 184 -8.49 -29.24 -13.24
C VAL A 184 -9.32 -30.45 -12.76
N LEU A 185 -9.08 -30.90 -11.53
CA LEU A 185 -9.84 -32.02 -10.94
C LEU A 185 -11.34 -31.72 -10.85
N LEU A 186 -11.70 -30.48 -10.50
CA LEU A 186 -13.10 -30.04 -10.45
C LEU A 186 -13.75 -30.02 -11.84
N GLN A 187 -13.02 -29.58 -12.86
CA GLN A 187 -13.51 -29.57 -14.24
C GLN A 187 -13.77 -30.99 -14.74
N ASP A 188 -12.83 -31.91 -14.52
CA ASP A 188 -12.98 -33.32 -14.93
C ASP A 188 -14.17 -34.00 -14.25
N MET A 189 -14.41 -33.71 -12.96
CA MET A 189 -15.56 -34.28 -12.24
C MET A 189 -16.90 -33.69 -12.69
N LEU A 190 -16.95 -32.39 -13.00
CA LEU A 190 -18.15 -31.76 -13.54
C LEU A 190 -18.47 -32.27 -14.94
N GLU A 191 -17.46 -32.50 -15.77
CA GLU A 191 -17.62 -33.09 -17.10
C GLU A 191 -18.07 -34.55 -17.03
N SER A 192 -17.48 -35.32 -16.12
CA SER A 192 -17.91 -36.70 -15.84
C SER A 192 -19.37 -36.77 -15.41
N TYR A 193 -19.78 -35.90 -14.47
CA TYR A 193 -21.17 -35.81 -14.05
C TYR A 193 -22.10 -35.47 -15.22
N ARG A 194 -21.74 -34.47 -16.05
CA ARG A 194 -22.52 -34.10 -17.24
C ARG A 194 -22.70 -35.29 -18.20
N ASN A 195 -21.67 -36.10 -18.37
CA ASN A 195 -21.68 -37.27 -19.27
C ASN A 195 -22.55 -38.42 -18.73
N THR A 196 -22.76 -38.49 -17.40
CA THR A 196 -23.71 -39.46 -16.81
C THR A 196 -25.18 -39.08 -16.97
N LEU A 197 -25.48 -37.82 -17.32
CA LEU A 197 -26.84 -37.32 -17.46
C LEU A 197 -27.44 -37.64 -18.84
N GLY A 198 -28.72 -38.01 -18.86
CA GLY A 198 -29.49 -38.18 -20.08
C GLY A 198 -29.81 -36.84 -20.78
N PRO A 199 -30.29 -36.85 -22.04
CA PRO A 199 -30.47 -35.63 -22.85
C PRO A 199 -31.38 -34.57 -22.21
N SER A 200 -32.43 -34.98 -21.50
CA SER A 200 -33.34 -34.06 -20.80
C SER A 200 -32.71 -33.41 -19.56
N ASP A 201 -31.78 -34.11 -18.91
CA ASP A 201 -31.13 -33.66 -17.69
C ASP A 201 -29.87 -32.85 -17.98
N GLN A 202 -29.23 -33.06 -19.13
CA GLN A 202 -28.19 -32.15 -19.64
C GLN A 202 -28.72 -30.74 -19.88
N ILE A 203 -29.95 -30.60 -20.38
CA ILE A 203 -30.60 -29.28 -20.54
C ILE A 203 -30.80 -28.63 -19.17
N LYS A 204 -31.26 -29.40 -18.17
CA LYS A 204 -31.42 -28.92 -16.79
C LYS A 204 -30.07 -28.57 -16.14
N TYR A 205 -29.01 -29.32 -16.44
CA TYR A 205 -27.64 -29.04 -16.01
C TYR A 205 -27.12 -27.75 -16.65
N GLN A 206 -27.37 -27.53 -17.93
CA GLN A 206 -27.05 -26.26 -18.62
C GLN A 206 -27.82 -25.08 -17.98
N SER A 207 -29.11 -25.27 -17.67
CA SER A 207 -29.92 -24.31 -16.91
C SER A 207 -29.43 -24.10 -15.48
N LEU A 208 -28.81 -25.11 -14.87
CA LEU A 208 -28.22 -25.01 -13.54
C LEU A 208 -26.96 -24.14 -13.55
N ILE A 209 -26.05 -24.38 -14.51
CA ILE A 209 -24.81 -23.60 -14.68
C ILE A 209 -25.13 -22.13 -15.00
N SER A 210 -26.12 -21.87 -15.86
CA SER A 210 -26.54 -20.51 -16.22
C SER A 210 -27.35 -19.80 -15.12
N GLY A 211 -27.56 -20.44 -13.96
CA GLY A 211 -28.26 -19.85 -12.82
C GLY A 211 -29.79 -19.82 -12.94
N GLN A 212 -30.38 -20.37 -14.01
CA GLN A 212 -31.81 -20.37 -14.26
C GLN A 212 -32.60 -21.27 -13.29
N ARG A 213 -33.87 -20.94 -13.06
CA ARG A 213 -34.76 -21.72 -12.17
C ARG A 213 -35.48 -22.81 -12.97
N PHE A 214 -35.42 -24.05 -12.48
CA PHE A 214 -36.14 -25.18 -13.07
C PHE A 214 -36.69 -26.12 -12.00
N LYS A 215 -37.72 -26.88 -12.36
CA LYS A 215 -38.34 -27.88 -11.48
C LYS A 215 -37.38 -29.06 -11.27
N GLY A 216 -37.04 -29.37 -10.02
CA GLY A 216 -36.07 -30.41 -9.68
C GLY A 216 -34.65 -29.89 -9.38
N ARG A 217 -34.42 -28.58 -9.40
CA ARG A 217 -33.11 -27.95 -9.12
C ARG A 217 -32.49 -28.39 -7.79
N SER A 218 -33.28 -28.45 -6.71
CA SER A 218 -32.77 -28.85 -5.40
C SER A 218 -32.26 -30.30 -5.39
N LYS A 219 -32.91 -31.19 -6.14
CA LYS A 219 -32.53 -32.59 -6.24
C LYS A 219 -31.22 -32.74 -7.02
N MET A 220 -31.10 -32.05 -8.15
CA MET A 220 -29.88 -32.04 -8.97
C MET A 220 -28.70 -31.41 -8.24
N LEU A 221 -28.91 -30.37 -7.41
CA LEU A 221 -27.88 -29.81 -6.54
C LEU A 221 -27.41 -30.80 -5.47
N GLN A 222 -28.32 -31.62 -4.94
CA GLN A 222 -27.99 -32.63 -3.94
C GLN A 222 -27.21 -33.79 -4.56
N GLU A 223 -27.57 -34.23 -5.77
CA GLU A 223 -26.83 -35.22 -6.55
C GLU A 223 -25.42 -34.71 -6.92
N LEU A 224 -25.32 -33.47 -7.37
CA LEU A 224 -24.04 -32.83 -7.69
C LEU A 224 -23.15 -32.64 -6.45
N LYS A 225 -23.75 -32.37 -5.28
CA LYS A 225 -23.02 -32.31 -4.01
C LYS A 225 -22.46 -33.67 -3.59
N VAL A 226 -23.21 -34.76 -3.82
CA VAL A 226 -22.73 -36.13 -3.57
C VAL A 226 -21.60 -36.49 -4.53
N HIS A 227 -21.69 -36.09 -5.79
CA HIS A 227 -20.65 -36.33 -6.80
C HIS A 227 -19.38 -35.49 -6.58
N LEU A 228 -19.48 -34.39 -5.83
CA LEU A 228 -18.35 -33.53 -5.45
C LEU A 228 -17.96 -33.71 -3.97
N SER A 229 -18.27 -34.87 -3.37
CA SER A 229 -17.94 -35.16 -1.97
C SER A 229 -16.46 -34.98 -1.66
N ASP A 230 -15.60 -35.27 -2.63
CA ASP A 230 -14.14 -35.26 -2.50
C ASP A 230 -13.56 -33.83 -2.41
N PHE A 231 -14.39 -32.80 -2.61
CA PHE A 231 -14.07 -31.37 -2.45
C PHE A 231 -14.63 -30.75 -1.16
N GLN A 232 -15.27 -31.53 -0.29
CA GLN A 232 -15.94 -31.01 0.92
C GLN A 232 -15.06 -30.95 2.18
N ASP A 233 -13.79 -31.36 2.12
CA ASP A 233 -12.82 -31.29 3.24
C ASP A 233 -11.97 -30.01 3.21
#